data_AF-A0A432UK63-F1
#
_entry.id   AF-A0A432UK63-F1
#
_cell.length_a   1.000
_cell.length_b   1.000
_cell.length_c   1.000
_cell.angle_alpha   90.00
_cell.angle_beta   90.00
_cell.angle_gamma   90.00
#
_symmetry.space_group_name_H-M   'P 1'
#
loop_
_entity.id
_entity.type
_entity.pdbx_description
1 polymer ?
#
loop_
_entity_poly.entity_id
_entity_poly.type
_entity_poly.pdbx_seq_one_letter_code
_entity_poly.pdbx_strand_id
1 'polypeptide(L)'
;MELLTWTPVLFGKKGFPRDDEGRPFLPGNVLREAVESAVIYYYIKKDKDIENRVKRYLLKEELRPDEVVKRIREIITDRYPVLKSLEIPERIDLSGGEVYETRAEVFDLKKWEDVEDFKVEVFKGTIELPLSSPYLEKLKAAGHSFCEALARMEMSMLKDHPLSENFYKPLLNDMKRWEIPLRVGTWTEVRFKGNLLFFWRVKEVRERLMEKLKTDIRPRRVIYLPRERCTAGWCELKI
;
A
#
# COMPACT_ATOMS: atom_id res chain seq x y z
N MET A 1 9.02 -18.27 -1.11
CA MET A 1 9.12 -16.81 -1.02
C MET A 1 8.95 -16.38 0.42
N GLU A 2 9.53 -15.27 0.82
CA GLU A 2 9.46 -14.73 2.18
C GLU A 2 8.92 -13.30 2.14
N LEU A 3 8.03 -12.95 3.07
CA LEU A 3 7.64 -11.57 3.34
C LEU A 3 8.48 -11.02 4.48
N LEU A 4 9.37 -10.09 4.17
CA LEU A 4 10.20 -9.38 5.14
C LEU A 4 9.54 -8.05 5.48
N THR A 5 9.29 -7.78 6.77
CA THR A 5 8.71 -6.51 7.21
C THR A 5 9.81 -5.53 7.65
N TRP A 6 10.26 -4.69 6.74
CA TRP A 6 11.26 -3.65 7.02
C TRP A 6 10.74 -2.59 7.99
N THR A 7 9.45 -2.28 7.92
CA THR A 7 8.73 -1.57 9.00
C THR A 7 7.56 -2.40 9.51
N PRO A 8 7.12 -2.21 10.77
CA PRO A 8 6.04 -3.01 11.32
C PRO A 8 4.76 -2.89 10.50
N VAL A 9 4.08 -4.01 10.31
CA VAL A 9 2.78 -4.12 9.65
C VAL A 9 1.70 -4.02 10.72
N LEU A 10 0.58 -3.36 10.40
CA LEU A 10 -0.60 -3.36 11.25
C LEU A 10 -1.83 -3.73 10.41
N PHE A 11 -2.74 -4.52 10.97
CA PHE A 11 -3.96 -4.91 10.27
C PHE A 11 -5.05 -3.85 10.42
N GLY A 12 -5.32 -3.41 11.64
CA GLY A 12 -6.28 -2.36 11.95
C GLY A 12 -6.27 -2.00 13.43
N LYS A 13 -7.07 -0.99 13.82
CA LYS A 13 -7.09 -0.46 15.21
C LYS A 13 -7.45 -1.52 16.27
N LYS A 14 -8.09 -2.64 15.88
CA LYS A 14 -8.46 -3.75 16.78
C LYS A 14 -7.40 -4.86 16.89
N GLY A 15 -6.24 -4.70 16.26
CA GLY A 15 -5.18 -5.72 16.22
C GLY A 15 -5.39 -6.79 15.14
N PHE A 16 -4.56 -7.84 15.14
CA PHE A 16 -4.67 -8.94 14.19
C PHE A 16 -5.82 -9.89 14.54
N PRO A 17 -6.53 -10.47 13.57
CA PRO A 17 -7.43 -11.57 13.85
C PRO A 17 -6.67 -12.77 14.43
N ARG A 18 -7.38 -13.59 15.19
CA ARG A 18 -6.85 -14.81 15.82
C ARG A 18 -7.50 -16.04 15.21
N ASP A 19 -6.75 -17.13 15.09
CA ASP A 19 -7.30 -18.45 14.76
C ASP A 19 -7.98 -19.10 15.97
N ASP A 20 -8.48 -20.32 15.80
CA ASP A 20 -9.19 -21.07 16.84
C ASP A 20 -8.28 -21.42 18.04
N GLU A 21 -6.95 -21.38 17.87
CA GLU A 21 -5.94 -21.58 18.92
C GLU A 21 -5.47 -20.26 19.56
N GLY A 22 -6.04 -19.12 19.15
CA GLY A 22 -5.68 -17.79 19.64
C GLY A 22 -4.43 -17.19 19.00
N ARG A 23 -3.87 -17.82 17.96
CA ARG A 23 -2.65 -17.34 17.27
C ARG A 23 -2.98 -16.22 16.29
N PRO A 24 -2.21 -15.12 16.28
CA PRO A 24 -2.41 -14.02 15.36
C PRO A 24 -2.08 -14.40 13.92
N PHE A 25 -2.92 -13.95 12.98
CA PHE A 25 -2.65 -14.13 11.56
C PHE A 25 -2.92 -12.85 10.76
N LEU A 26 -2.27 -12.72 9.61
CA LEU A 26 -2.60 -11.69 8.62
C LEU A 26 -3.54 -12.29 7.56
N PRO A 27 -4.71 -11.69 7.32
CA PRO A 27 -5.58 -12.10 6.22
C PRO A 27 -4.91 -11.91 4.85
N GLY A 28 -4.97 -12.93 3.99
CA GLY A 28 -4.34 -12.94 2.68
C GLY A 28 -4.81 -11.83 1.73
N ASN A 29 -6.04 -11.32 1.92
CA ASN A 29 -6.54 -10.19 1.16
C ASN A 29 -5.70 -8.92 1.39
N VAL A 30 -5.05 -8.78 2.54
CA VAL A 30 -4.19 -7.62 2.84
C VAL A 30 -2.96 -7.61 1.92
N LEU A 31 -2.33 -8.77 1.73
CA LEU A 31 -1.21 -8.90 0.79
C LEU A 31 -1.70 -8.74 -0.66
N ARG A 32 -2.87 -9.30 -0.99
CA ARG A 32 -3.50 -9.14 -2.31
C ARG A 32 -3.75 -7.68 -2.64
N GLU A 33 -4.25 -6.88 -1.70
CA GLU A 33 -4.47 -5.44 -1.88
C GLU A 33 -3.17 -4.67 -2.13
N ALA A 34 -2.08 -5.05 -1.46
CA ALA A 34 -0.76 -4.43 -1.65
C ALA A 34 -0.22 -4.72 -3.06
N VAL A 35 -0.31 -5.97 -3.52
CA VAL A 35 0.06 -6.36 -4.88
C VAL A 35 -0.86 -5.70 -5.92
N GLU A 36 -2.16 -5.64 -5.65
CA GLU A 36 -3.15 -4.99 -6.51
C GLU A 36 -2.82 -3.50 -6.69
N SER A 37 -2.47 -2.78 -5.62
CA SER A 37 -2.06 -1.38 -5.68
C SER A 37 -0.84 -1.18 -6.59
N ALA A 38 0.16 -2.06 -6.45
CA ALA A 38 1.38 -2.01 -7.25
C ALA A 38 1.10 -2.26 -8.74
N VAL A 39 0.33 -3.31 -9.04
CA VAL A 39 -0.04 -3.70 -10.40
C VAL A 39 -0.91 -2.64 -11.07
N ILE A 40 -1.89 -2.08 -10.34
CA ILE A 40 -2.75 -0.99 -10.83
C ILE A 40 -1.89 0.20 -11.24
N TYR A 41 -1.03 0.68 -10.34
CA TYR A 41 -0.17 1.82 -10.61
C TYR A 41 0.74 1.58 -11.82
N TYR A 42 1.37 0.41 -11.88
CA TYR A 42 2.30 0.04 -12.95
C TYR A 42 1.66 0.05 -14.33
N TYR A 43 0.51 -0.62 -14.49
CA TYR A 43 -0.13 -0.72 -15.80
C TYR A 43 -0.78 0.57 -16.24
N ILE A 44 -1.37 1.35 -15.33
CA ILE A 44 -1.87 2.69 -15.68
C ILE A 44 -0.73 3.59 -16.14
N LYS A 45 0.44 3.51 -15.49
CA LYS A 45 1.62 4.30 -15.89
C LYS A 45 2.22 3.86 -17.22
N LYS A 46 2.19 2.56 -17.52
CA LYS A 46 2.91 1.96 -18.64
C LYS A 46 2.07 1.87 -19.93
N ASP A 47 0.77 1.70 -19.82
CA ASP A 47 -0.13 1.43 -20.94
C ASP A 47 -1.13 2.58 -21.10
N LYS A 48 -0.96 3.35 -22.19
CA LYS A 48 -1.77 4.53 -22.46
C LYS A 48 -3.25 4.21 -22.72
N ASP A 49 -3.57 3.05 -23.26
CA ASP A 49 -4.97 2.66 -23.47
C ASP A 49 -5.65 2.36 -22.14
N ILE A 50 -4.95 1.66 -21.24
CA ILE A 50 -5.43 1.39 -19.87
C ILE A 50 -5.58 2.70 -19.11
N GLU A 51 -4.57 3.59 -19.19
CA GLU A 51 -4.65 4.93 -18.61
C GLU A 51 -5.91 5.67 -19.06
N ASN A 52 -6.17 5.70 -20.38
CA ASN A 52 -7.32 6.38 -20.97
C ASN A 52 -8.66 5.71 -20.60
N ARG A 53 -8.71 4.37 -20.51
CA ARG A 53 -9.91 3.64 -20.06
C ARG A 53 -10.23 3.97 -18.59
N VAL A 54 -9.24 3.92 -17.72
CA VAL A 54 -9.42 4.25 -16.30
C VAL A 54 -9.75 5.72 -16.13
N LYS A 55 -9.07 6.63 -16.85
CA LYS A 55 -9.40 8.07 -16.85
C LYS A 55 -10.87 8.30 -17.25
N ARG A 56 -11.32 7.72 -18.37
CA ARG A 56 -12.73 7.83 -18.80
C ARG A 56 -13.71 7.30 -17.75
N TYR A 57 -13.37 6.20 -17.09
CA TYR A 57 -14.17 5.67 -15.99
C TYR A 57 -14.26 6.66 -14.81
N LEU A 58 -13.13 7.19 -14.36
CA LEU A 58 -13.05 8.15 -13.25
C LEU A 58 -13.69 9.51 -13.55
N LEU A 59 -13.96 9.81 -14.83
CA LEU A 59 -14.63 11.04 -15.26
C LEU A 59 -16.13 10.87 -15.52
N LYS A 60 -16.70 9.68 -15.28
CA LYS A 60 -18.15 9.46 -15.43
C LYS A 60 -18.98 10.32 -14.46
N GLU A 61 -20.25 10.52 -14.82
CA GLU A 61 -21.20 11.27 -13.99
C GLU A 61 -21.43 10.62 -12.63
N GLU A 62 -21.66 9.32 -12.62
CA GLU A 62 -21.91 8.53 -11.43
C GLU A 62 -20.69 7.68 -11.06
N LEU A 63 -20.12 7.95 -9.88
CA LEU A 63 -19.07 7.15 -9.26
C LEU A 63 -19.56 6.63 -7.92
N ARG A 64 -19.54 5.30 -7.77
CA ARG A 64 -19.79 4.64 -6.48
C ARG A 64 -18.45 4.41 -5.78
N PRO A 65 -18.17 5.06 -4.64
CA PRO A 65 -16.86 4.97 -3.97
C PRO A 65 -16.38 3.53 -3.77
N ASP A 66 -17.28 2.65 -3.34
CA ASP A 66 -16.97 1.26 -2.99
C ASP A 66 -16.68 0.37 -4.22
N GLU A 67 -17.00 0.85 -5.42
CA GLU A 67 -16.75 0.11 -6.66
C GLU A 67 -15.53 0.60 -7.44
N VAL A 68 -14.98 1.77 -7.11
CA VAL A 68 -13.93 2.41 -7.92
C VAL A 68 -12.74 1.48 -8.14
N VAL A 69 -12.19 0.93 -7.05
CA VAL A 69 -11.03 0.04 -7.14
C VAL A 69 -11.37 -1.25 -7.88
N LYS A 70 -12.54 -1.85 -7.58
CA LYS A 70 -13.02 -3.05 -8.26
C LYS A 70 -13.11 -2.86 -9.77
N ARG A 71 -13.68 -1.75 -10.24
CA ARG A 71 -13.79 -1.45 -11.69
C ARG A 71 -12.44 -1.19 -12.34
N ILE A 72 -11.51 -0.53 -11.65
CA ILE A 72 -10.13 -0.34 -12.15
C ILE A 72 -9.44 -1.69 -12.29
N ARG A 73 -9.57 -2.56 -11.29
CA ARG A 73 -9.04 -3.93 -11.35
C ARG A 73 -9.62 -4.71 -12.52
N GLU A 74 -10.93 -4.65 -12.76
CA GLU A 74 -11.56 -5.28 -13.93
C GLU A 74 -10.92 -4.79 -15.23
N ILE A 75 -10.80 -3.46 -15.44
CA ILE A 75 -10.18 -2.87 -16.64
C ILE A 75 -8.76 -3.41 -16.89
N ILE A 76 -7.97 -3.58 -15.83
CA ILE A 76 -6.57 -4.05 -15.92
C ILE A 76 -6.52 -5.56 -16.12
N THR A 77 -7.31 -6.33 -15.38
CA THR A 77 -7.30 -7.80 -15.43
C THR A 77 -7.96 -8.39 -16.68
N ASP A 78 -8.68 -7.57 -17.45
CA ASP A 78 -9.11 -7.91 -18.81
C ASP A 78 -7.92 -8.03 -19.77
N ARG A 79 -6.89 -7.19 -19.60
CA ARG A 79 -5.70 -7.14 -20.48
C ARG A 79 -4.50 -7.88 -19.90
N TYR A 80 -4.36 -7.88 -18.57
CA TYR A 80 -3.20 -8.40 -17.86
C TYR A 80 -3.62 -9.37 -16.74
N PRO A 81 -3.47 -10.69 -16.93
CA PRO A 81 -3.92 -11.70 -15.96
C PRO A 81 -3.00 -11.85 -14.73
N VAL A 82 -2.12 -10.87 -14.47
CA VAL A 82 -1.14 -10.91 -13.36
C VAL A 82 -1.83 -11.13 -12.01
N LEU A 83 -2.95 -10.46 -11.75
CA LEU A 83 -3.70 -10.63 -10.50
C LEU A 83 -4.54 -11.92 -10.44
N LYS A 84 -4.95 -12.45 -11.60
CA LYS A 84 -5.78 -13.68 -11.68
C LYS A 84 -4.98 -14.94 -11.40
N SER A 85 -3.69 -14.93 -11.74
CA SER A 85 -2.76 -16.05 -11.54
C SER A 85 -2.01 -15.98 -10.22
N LEU A 86 -2.37 -15.04 -9.34
CA LEU A 86 -1.72 -14.84 -8.06
C LEU A 86 -2.44 -15.64 -6.97
N GLU A 87 -1.78 -16.71 -6.53
CA GLU A 87 -2.21 -17.54 -5.41
C GLU A 87 -1.60 -17.00 -4.12
N ILE A 88 -2.46 -16.59 -3.19
CA ILE A 88 -2.08 -16.11 -1.86
C ILE A 88 -2.91 -16.91 -0.85
N PRO A 89 -2.29 -17.49 0.19
CA PRO A 89 -3.01 -18.14 1.28
C PRO A 89 -4.05 -17.23 1.91
N GLU A 90 -5.21 -17.78 2.29
CA GLU A 90 -6.24 -16.99 2.96
C GLU A 90 -5.79 -16.46 4.32
N ARG A 91 -4.93 -17.22 5.01
CA ARG A 91 -4.36 -16.88 6.32
C ARG A 91 -2.85 -17.00 6.22
N ILE A 92 -2.17 -15.98 6.72
CA ILE A 92 -0.71 -15.92 6.79
C ILE A 92 -0.34 -15.91 8.27
N ASP A 93 0.29 -16.98 8.74
CA ASP A 93 0.72 -17.10 10.13
C ASP A 93 1.81 -16.06 10.44
N LEU A 94 1.73 -15.44 11.62
CA LEU A 94 2.67 -14.43 12.12
C LEU A 94 3.71 -15.03 13.08
N SER A 95 3.82 -16.35 13.17
CA SER A 95 4.82 -17.06 13.99
C SER A 95 6.29 -16.77 13.61
N GLY A 96 6.54 -16.29 12.39
CA GLY A 96 7.88 -15.90 11.90
C GLY A 96 8.41 -14.54 12.41
N GLY A 97 7.82 -13.98 13.47
CA GLY A 97 8.23 -12.69 14.00
C GLY A 97 7.64 -12.36 15.36
N GLU A 98 7.67 -11.08 15.70
CA GLU A 98 7.13 -10.55 16.94
C GLU A 98 5.82 -9.81 16.66
N VAL A 99 4.79 -10.15 17.44
CA VAL A 99 3.55 -9.39 17.54
C VAL A 99 3.56 -8.65 18.87
N TYR A 100 3.47 -7.32 18.83
CA TYR A 100 3.57 -6.49 20.04
C TYR A 100 2.67 -5.25 19.96
N GLU A 101 2.29 -4.73 21.12
CA GLU A 101 1.55 -3.47 21.22
C GLU A 101 2.50 -2.26 21.19
N THR A 102 2.07 -1.22 20.48
CA THR A 102 2.76 0.07 20.44
C THR A 102 1.76 1.22 20.28
N ARG A 103 2.25 2.45 20.42
CA ARG A 103 1.52 3.65 20.04
C ARG A 103 1.71 3.89 18.55
N ALA A 104 0.62 4.17 17.84
CA ALA A 104 0.62 4.61 16.45
C ALA A 104 -0.03 5.99 16.36
N GLU A 105 0.42 6.77 15.38
CA GLU A 105 -0.06 8.12 15.11
C GLU A 105 -0.52 8.22 13.66
N VAL A 106 -1.66 8.88 13.45
CA VAL A 106 -2.05 9.34 12.12
C VAL A 106 -1.33 10.66 11.88
N PHE A 107 -0.26 10.62 11.11
CA PHE A 107 0.58 11.79 10.86
C PHE A 107 0.20 12.47 9.53
N ASP A 108 -0.10 13.77 9.58
CA ASP A 108 -0.35 14.57 8.39
C ASP A 108 0.98 15.05 7.78
N LEU A 109 1.41 14.41 6.70
CA LEU A 109 2.70 14.67 6.05
C LEU A 109 2.88 16.10 5.54
N LYS A 110 1.78 16.85 5.32
CA LYS A 110 1.84 18.21 4.77
C LYS A 110 1.80 19.28 5.85
N LYS A 111 1.05 19.06 6.92
CA LYS A 111 0.95 19.99 8.06
C LYS A 111 1.97 19.71 9.16
N TRP A 112 2.53 18.51 9.18
CA TRP A 112 3.43 18.01 10.22
C TRP A 112 2.79 18.03 11.60
N GLU A 113 1.55 17.56 11.66
CA GLU A 113 0.79 17.41 12.90
C GLU A 113 0.26 15.98 13.01
N ASP A 114 0.25 15.46 14.24
CA ASP A 114 -0.46 14.25 14.58
C ASP A 114 -1.95 14.60 14.70
N VAL A 115 -2.79 13.94 13.90
CA VAL A 115 -4.24 14.21 13.90
C VAL A 115 -5.00 13.26 14.83
N GLU A 116 -4.41 12.11 15.15
CA GLU A 116 -4.96 11.09 16.04
C GLU A 116 -3.81 10.19 16.51
N ASP A 117 -3.88 9.72 17.76
CA ASP A 117 -3.03 8.65 18.27
C ASP A 117 -3.88 7.50 18.84
N PHE A 118 -3.36 6.28 18.75
CA PHE A 118 -4.04 5.10 19.26
C PHE A 118 -3.04 3.99 19.62
N LYS A 119 -3.43 3.13 20.57
CA LYS A 119 -2.70 1.88 20.82
C LYS A 119 -3.11 0.85 19.79
N VAL A 120 -2.13 0.11 19.27
CA VAL A 120 -2.36 -0.92 18.26
C VAL A 120 -1.34 -2.04 18.37
N GLU A 121 -1.77 -3.21 17.92
CA GLU A 121 -0.88 -4.34 17.72
C GLU A 121 -0.23 -4.29 16.34
N VAL A 122 1.08 -4.47 16.30
CA VAL A 122 1.89 -4.50 15.09
C VAL A 122 2.68 -5.78 15.01
N PHE A 123 3.06 -6.17 13.80
CA PHE A 123 3.89 -7.33 13.51
C PHE A 123 5.21 -6.89 12.87
N LYS A 124 6.32 -7.46 13.34
CA LYS A 124 7.63 -7.32 12.70
C LYS A 124 8.36 -8.67 12.65
N GLY A 125 8.73 -9.12 11.46
CA GLY A 125 9.52 -10.33 11.25
C GLY A 125 9.59 -10.76 9.79
N THR A 126 9.81 -12.05 9.59
CA THR A 126 9.91 -12.69 8.28
C THR A 126 8.93 -13.85 8.21
N ILE A 127 8.08 -13.87 7.18
CA ILE A 127 7.06 -14.92 7.04
C ILE A 127 7.30 -15.71 5.76
N GLU A 128 7.35 -17.03 5.86
CA GLU A 128 7.33 -17.87 4.66
C GLU A 128 5.95 -17.80 3.99
N LEU A 129 5.96 -17.51 2.69
CA LEU A 129 4.76 -17.43 1.87
C LEU A 129 4.82 -18.47 0.75
N PRO A 130 3.87 -19.42 0.70
CA PRO A 130 3.65 -20.25 -0.48
C PRO A 130 2.92 -19.42 -1.55
N LEU A 131 3.60 -18.43 -2.10
CA LEU A 131 3.12 -17.59 -3.19
C LEU A 131 3.65 -18.13 -4.51
N SER A 132 2.74 -18.35 -5.46
CA SER A 132 3.07 -18.75 -6.83
C SER A 132 2.53 -17.73 -7.82
N SER A 133 3.35 -17.36 -8.81
CA SER A 133 2.91 -16.56 -9.96
C SER A 133 3.82 -16.79 -11.16
N PRO A 134 3.27 -16.96 -12.37
CA PRO A 134 4.08 -16.99 -13.59
C PRO A 134 4.60 -15.61 -14.03
N TYR A 135 4.27 -14.53 -13.29
CA TYR A 135 4.56 -13.15 -13.67
C TYR A 135 5.49 -12.42 -12.70
N LEU A 136 6.44 -13.12 -12.06
CA LEU A 136 7.34 -12.55 -11.04
C LEU A 136 8.07 -11.28 -11.50
N GLU A 137 8.61 -11.28 -12.72
CA GLU A 137 9.28 -10.08 -13.29
C GLU A 137 8.33 -8.88 -13.42
N LYS A 138 7.04 -9.11 -13.70
CA LYS A 138 6.05 -8.03 -13.73
C LYS A 138 5.72 -7.54 -12.33
N LEU A 139 5.63 -8.45 -11.36
CA LEU A 139 5.41 -8.09 -9.96
C LEU A 139 6.58 -7.28 -9.40
N LYS A 140 7.82 -7.68 -9.70
CA LYS A 140 9.04 -6.92 -9.38
C LYS A 140 8.99 -5.51 -9.96
N ALA A 141 8.76 -5.37 -11.26
CA ALA A 141 8.65 -4.06 -11.91
C ALA A 141 7.51 -3.22 -11.33
N ALA A 142 6.38 -3.85 -11.00
CA ALA A 142 5.21 -3.18 -10.44
C ALA A 142 5.46 -2.68 -9.02
N GLY A 143 6.01 -3.52 -8.15
CA GLY A 143 6.37 -3.20 -6.78
C GLY A 143 7.31 -1.99 -6.75
N HIS A 144 8.44 -2.07 -7.46
CA HIS A 144 9.40 -0.96 -7.55
C HIS A 144 8.77 0.32 -8.07
N SER A 145 8.03 0.25 -9.18
CA SER A 145 7.40 1.44 -9.76
C SER A 145 6.41 2.11 -8.80
N PHE A 146 5.64 1.34 -8.05
CA PHE A 146 4.64 1.86 -7.13
C PHE A 146 5.26 2.35 -5.82
N CYS A 147 6.05 1.52 -5.14
CA CYS A 147 6.61 1.83 -3.82
C CYS A 147 7.58 3.01 -3.88
N GLU A 148 8.41 3.13 -4.93
CA GLU A 148 9.25 4.31 -5.11
C GLU A 148 8.42 5.57 -5.35
N ALA A 149 7.37 5.49 -6.18
CA ALA A 149 6.51 6.62 -6.46
C ALA A 149 5.74 7.08 -5.21
N LEU A 150 5.27 6.13 -4.39
CA LEU A 150 4.59 6.38 -3.13
C LEU A 150 5.56 7.05 -2.13
N ALA A 151 6.72 6.44 -1.87
CA ALA A 151 7.71 6.96 -0.94
C ALA A 151 8.20 8.37 -1.35
N ARG A 152 8.46 8.61 -2.63
CA ARG A 152 8.85 9.95 -3.12
C ARG A 152 7.75 10.97 -2.96
N MET A 153 6.50 10.59 -3.19
CA MET A 153 5.38 11.49 -3.02
C MET A 153 5.17 11.82 -1.53
N GLU A 154 5.21 10.84 -0.64
CA GLU A 154 5.13 11.05 0.81
C GLU A 154 6.27 11.96 1.29
N MET A 155 7.50 11.66 0.89
CA MET A 155 8.69 12.47 1.17
C MET A 155 8.57 13.91 0.64
N SER A 156 7.97 14.13 -0.53
CA SER A 156 7.81 15.47 -1.09
C SER A 156 6.90 16.40 -0.26
N MET A 157 6.00 15.82 0.55
CA MET A 157 5.14 16.60 1.44
C MET A 157 5.85 17.03 2.73
N LEU A 158 6.90 16.29 3.11
CA LEU A 158 7.67 16.52 4.33
C LEU A 158 8.65 17.69 4.25
N LYS A 159 9.05 18.13 3.06
CA LYS A 159 10.08 19.17 2.86
C LYS A 159 11.32 18.92 3.75
N ASP A 160 11.55 19.78 4.74
CA ASP A 160 12.66 19.80 5.72
C ASP A 160 12.36 19.02 7.02
N HIS A 161 11.19 18.40 7.15
CA HIS A 161 10.88 17.56 8.31
C HIS A 161 11.87 16.40 8.47
N PRO A 162 12.37 16.09 9.69
CA PRO A 162 13.41 15.08 9.91
C PRO A 162 13.11 13.68 9.36
N LEU A 163 11.82 13.31 9.26
CA LEU A 163 11.38 12.04 8.68
C LEU A 163 11.80 11.88 7.20
N SER A 164 11.99 12.99 6.47
CA SER A 164 12.50 12.98 5.09
C SER A 164 13.92 12.41 5.04
N GLU A 165 14.82 12.95 5.86
CA GLU A 165 16.23 12.56 5.92
C GLU A 165 16.45 11.23 6.66
N ASN A 166 15.81 11.06 7.81
CA ASN A 166 16.10 9.96 8.72
C ASN A 166 15.41 8.65 8.33
N PHE A 167 14.37 8.72 7.49
CA PHE A 167 13.57 7.55 7.15
C PHE A 167 13.36 7.39 5.65
N TYR A 168 12.76 8.36 4.95
CA TYR A 168 12.42 8.18 3.53
C TYR A 168 13.64 8.09 2.61
N LYS A 169 14.70 8.86 2.84
CA LYS A 169 15.94 8.74 2.06
C LYS A 169 16.64 7.38 2.26
N PRO A 170 16.86 6.88 3.49
CA PRO A 170 17.32 5.52 3.72
C PRO A 170 16.43 4.47 3.06
N LEU A 171 15.12 4.54 3.28
CA LEU A 171 14.14 3.63 2.69
C LEU A 171 14.27 3.57 1.15
N LEU A 172 14.34 4.71 0.48
CA LEU A 172 14.50 4.76 -0.98
C LEU A 172 15.83 4.19 -1.47
N ASN A 173 16.88 4.22 -0.65
CA ASN A 173 18.16 3.61 -1.00
C ASN A 173 18.13 2.09 -0.78
N ASP A 174 17.53 1.63 0.30
CA ASP A 174 17.38 0.20 0.61
C ASP A 174 16.46 -0.48 -0.39
N MET A 175 15.34 0.17 -0.74
CA MET A 175 14.33 -0.35 -1.67
C MET A 175 14.90 -0.70 -3.04
N LYS A 176 15.97 -0.04 -3.51
CA LYS A 176 16.66 -0.37 -4.77
C LYS A 176 17.21 -1.80 -4.79
N ARG A 177 17.48 -2.37 -3.62
CA ARG A 177 18.03 -3.70 -3.44
C ARG A 177 16.94 -4.73 -3.15
N TRP A 178 15.73 -4.30 -2.82
CA TRP A 178 14.63 -5.21 -2.52
C TRP A 178 14.19 -5.92 -3.80
N GLU A 179 13.76 -7.18 -3.68
CA GLU A 179 13.28 -7.93 -4.83
C GLU A 179 11.92 -7.43 -5.31
N ILE A 180 10.90 -7.50 -4.47
CA ILE A 180 9.56 -6.97 -4.76
C ILE A 180 9.10 -6.11 -3.58
N PRO A 181 9.29 -4.78 -3.63
CA PRO A 181 8.83 -3.90 -2.56
C PRO A 181 7.30 -3.79 -2.57
N LEU A 182 6.70 -3.80 -1.39
CA LEU A 182 5.27 -3.70 -1.15
C LEU A 182 4.96 -2.78 0.03
N ARG A 183 3.73 -2.28 0.05
CA ARG A 183 3.16 -1.53 1.18
C ARG A 183 1.95 -2.29 1.74
N VAL A 184 2.16 -3.05 2.81
CA VAL A 184 1.22 -4.04 3.36
C VAL A 184 0.54 -3.52 4.62
N GLY A 185 -0.73 -3.92 4.83
CA GLY A 185 -1.49 -3.55 6.01
C GLY A 185 -2.18 -2.19 5.92
N THR A 186 -2.52 -1.66 7.08
CA THR A 186 -3.16 -0.34 7.24
C THR A 186 -2.09 0.70 7.50
N TRP A 187 -1.63 1.34 6.42
CA TRP A 187 -0.57 2.36 6.47
C TRP A 187 -1.08 3.78 6.23
N THR A 188 -2.37 3.93 5.92
CA THR A 188 -3.05 5.21 5.71
C THR A 188 -4.55 5.07 6.00
N GLU A 189 -5.19 6.15 6.45
CA GLU A 189 -6.65 6.23 6.58
C GLU A 189 -7.33 6.73 5.28
N VAL A 190 -6.55 7.05 4.24
CA VAL A 190 -7.11 7.50 2.97
C VAL A 190 -7.82 6.35 2.26
N ARG A 191 -9.11 6.54 1.94
CA ARG A 191 -10.03 5.53 1.39
C ARG A 191 -9.44 4.68 0.26
N PHE A 192 -8.78 5.32 -0.71
CA PHE A 192 -8.26 4.63 -1.89
C PHE A 192 -6.82 4.13 -1.72
N LYS A 193 -6.21 4.31 -0.54
CA LYS A 193 -4.82 3.98 -0.25
C LYS A 193 -3.90 4.45 -1.38
N GLY A 194 -3.21 3.52 -2.05
CA GLY A 194 -2.37 3.79 -3.22
C GLY A 194 -3.03 3.53 -4.58
N ASN A 195 -4.27 3.03 -4.65
CA ASN A 195 -4.89 2.55 -5.90
C ASN A 195 -5.13 3.65 -6.93
N LEU A 196 -5.34 4.90 -6.47
CA LEU A 196 -5.53 6.06 -7.34
C LEU A 196 -4.28 6.94 -7.43
N LEU A 197 -3.14 6.48 -6.91
CA LEU A 197 -1.92 7.27 -6.82
C LEU A 197 -1.55 7.87 -8.17
N PHE A 198 -1.57 7.12 -9.27
CA PHE A 198 -1.17 7.65 -10.59
C PHE A 198 -1.88 8.95 -10.98
N PHE A 199 -3.18 9.06 -10.69
CA PHE A 199 -3.98 10.20 -11.10
C PHE A 199 -3.81 11.45 -10.23
N TRP A 200 -2.94 11.42 -9.20
CA TRP A 200 -2.67 12.62 -8.41
C TRP A 200 -2.13 13.79 -9.26
N ARG A 201 -1.44 13.46 -10.36
CA ARG A 201 -0.89 14.42 -11.35
C ARG A 201 -1.91 14.89 -12.39
N VAL A 202 -3.04 14.20 -12.52
CA VAL A 202 -4.07 14.52 -13.52
C VAL A 202 -5.10 15.43 -12.89
N LYS A 203 -4.92 16.75 -13.05
CA LYS A 203 -5.73 17.80 -12.42
C LYS A 203 -7.23 17.54 -12.55
N GLU A 204 -7.69 17.27 -13.77
CA GLU A 204 -9.10 17.00 -14.10
C GLU A 204 -9.69 15.83 -13.29
N VAL A 205 -8.98 14.70 -13.22
CA VAL A 205 -9.41 13.53 -12.42
C VAL A 205 -9.42 13.88 -10.94
N ARG A 206 -8.42 14.62 -10.46
CA ARG A 206 -8.32 14.99 -9.06
C ARG A 206 -9.46 15.91 -8.62
N GLU A 207 -9.78 16.92 -9.43
CA GLU A 207 -10.92 17.82 -9.21
C GLU A 207 -12.23 17.05 -9.20
N ARG A 208 -12.39 16.10 -10.13
CA ARG A 208 -13.57 15.25 -10.20
C ARG A 208 -13.77 14.39 -8.94
N LEU A 209 -12.71 13.72 -8.49
CA LEU A 209 -12.77 12.87 -7.30
C LEU A 209 -13.01 13.68 -6.03
N MET A 210 -12.45 14.90 -5.95
CA MET A 210 -12.78 15.84 -4.87
C MET A 210 -14.24 16.30 -4.92
N GLU A 211 -14.80 16.58 -6.11
CA GLU A 211 -16.18 17.01 -6.27
C GLU A 211 -17.16 15.91 -5.84
N LYS A 212 -16.99 14.70 -6.38
CA LYS A 212 -17.94 13.58 -6.26
C LYS A 212 -17.74 12.70 -5.03
N LEU A 213 -16.49 12.45 -4.64
CA LEU A 213 -16.16 11.51 -3.57
C LEU A 213 -15.65 12.23 -2.31
N LYS A 214 -15.50 13.56 -2.35
CA LYS A 214 -14.97 14.40 -1.26
C LYS A 214 -13.64 13.87 -0.69
N THR A 215 -12.81 13.24 -1.54
CA THR A 215 -11.61 12.51 -1.14
C THR A 215 -10.39 13.00 -1.91
N ASP A 216 -9.33 13.43 -1.21
CA ASP A 216 -8.01 13.63 -1.83
C ASP A 216 -7.37 12.24 -2.00
N ILE A 217 -7.02 11.91 -3.24
CA ILE A 217 -6.38 10.63 -3.59
C ILE A 217 -4.92 10.54 -3.17
N ARG A 218 -4.31 11.66 -2.77
CA ARG A 218 -2.96 11.62 -2.20
C ARG A 218 -3.04 11.12 -0.76
N PRO A 219 -2.32 10.03 -0.40
CA PRO A 219 -2.19 9.59 0.99
C PRO A 219 -1.37 10.60 1.80
N ARG A 220 -2.03 11.68 2.19
CA ARG A 220 -1.46 12.76 3.00
C ARG A 220 -1.32 12.36 4.46
N ARG A 221 -2.24 11.52 4.94
CA ARG A 221 -2.24 10.99 6.30
C ARG A 221 -1.71 9.57 6.27
N VAL A 222 -0.65 9.31 7.01
CA VAL A 222 -0.01 7.99 7.08
C VAL A 222 0.08 7.53 8.52
N ILE A 223 0.13 6.22 8.73
CA ILE A 223 0.39 5.69 10.06
C ILE A 223 1.90 5.76 10.33
N TYR A 224 2.25 6.52 11.36
CA TYR A 224 3.58 6.67 11.90
C TYR A 224 3.71 5.91 13.21
N LEU A 225 4.86 5.29 13.43
CA LEU A 225 5.19 4.52 14.62
C LEU A 225 6.35 5.21 15.35
N PRO A 226 6.08 5.98 16.41
CA PRO A 226 7.09 6.81 17.08
C PRO A 226 8.24 6.03 17.70
N ARG A 227 7.95 4.84 18.25
CA ARG A 227 8.96 3.96 18.87
C ARG A 227 10.02 3.53 17.84
N GLU A 228 9.60 3.24 16.62
CA GLU A 228 10.45 2.78 15.52
C GLU A 228 10.89 3.92 14.58
N ARG A 229 10.35 5.13 14.77
CA ARG A 229 10.60 6.33 13.95
C ARG A 229 10.39 6.10 12.46
N CYS A 230 9.33 5.36 12.11
CA CYS A 230 9.07 4.93 10.73
C CYS A 230 7.58 4.99 10.38
N THR A 231 7.27 4.97 9.08
CA THR A 231 5.88 4.77 8.63
C THR A 231 5.58 3.28 8.40
N ALA A 232 4.41 2.84 8.83
CA ALA A 232 4.07 1.42 8.98
C ALA A 232 3.80 0.68 7.66
N GLY A 233 4.29 -0.55 7.52
CA GLY A 233 3.92 -1.48 6.44
C GLY A 233 4.81 -1.52 5.21
N TRP A 234 6.07 -1.06 5.25
CA TRP A 234 7.01 -1.27 4.15
C TRP A 234 7.55 -2.69 4.24
N CYS A 235 7.35 -3.47 3.18
CA CYS A 235 7.72 -4.87 3.13
C CYS A 235 8.45 -5.20 1.83
N GLU A 236 9.14 -6.32 1.83
CA GLU A 236 9.76 -6.94 0.68
C GLU A 236 9.23 -8.36 0.55
N LEU A 237 8.77 -8.73 -0.64
CA LEU A 237 8.57 -10.13 -1.01
C LEU A 237 9.86 -10.60 -1.70
N LYS A 238 10.59 -11.48 -1.02
CA LYS A 238 11.85 -12.07 -1.46
C LYS A 238 11.59 -13.46 -2.06
N ILE A 239 12.15 -13.74 -3.23
CA ILE A 239 11.88 -14.93 -4.02
C ILE A 239 12.74 -16.11 -3.54
#